data_AF-A0A560BMY1-F1
#
_entry.id   AF-A0A560BMY1-F1
#
_cell.length_a   1.000
_cell.length_b   1.000
_cell.length_c   1.000
_cell.angle_alpha   90.00
_cell.angle_beta   90.00
_cell.angle_gamma   90.00
#
_symmetry.space_group_name_H-M   'P 1'
#
loop_
_entity.id
_entity.type
_entity.pdbx_description
1 polymer ?
#
loop_
_entity_poly.entity_id
_entity_poly.type
_entity_poly.pdbx_seq_one_letter_code
_entity_poly.pdbx_strand_id
1 'polypeptide(L)'
;MSEKTYAVLVEITHERLRQIEQEGFSADHDAEHDCGELAAAGAAYALAGSFSSGWQASHPPLVWPWKVEWWKPKDRRRDLIRAAALLVAEIERLDRTAASTSTGA
;
A
#
# COMPACT_ATOMS: atom_id res chain seq x y z
N MET A 1 -0.82 6.72 23.59
CA MET A 1 -0.27 6.87 22.22
C MET A 1 0.13 8.33 22.05
N SER A 2 1.29 8.64 21.47
CA SER A 2 1.68 10.04 21.23
C SER A 2 0.73 10.68 20.22
N GLU A 3 0.39 11.96 20.41
CA GLU A 3 -0.41 12.76 19.45
C GLU A 3 0.16 12.69 18.03
N LYS A 4 1.49 12.69 17.90
CA LYS A 4 2.19 12.55 16.61
C LYS A 4 1.96 11.19 15.96
N THR A 5 1.98 10.11 16.75
CA THR A 5 1.69 8.76 16.24
C THR A 5 0.27 8.68 15.73
N TYR A 6 -0.69 9.23 16.47
CA TYR A 6 -2.09 9.24 16.06
C TYR A 6 -2.30 10.01 14.74
N ALA A 7 -1.68 11.18 14.59
CA ALA A 7 -1.74 11.96 13.35
C ALA A 7 -1.24 11.16 12.13
N VAL A 8 -0.14 10.40 12.28
CA VAL A 8 0.38 9.53 11.22
C VAL A 8 -0.59 8.40 10.86
N LEU A 9 -1.24 7.78 11.86
CA LEU A 9 -2.25 6.75 11.60
C LEU A 9 -3.45 7.31 10.83
N VAL A 10 -3.90 8.52 11.16
CA VAL A 10 -4.97 9.22 10.41
C VAL A 10 -4.55 9.49 8.96
N GLU A 11 -3.31 9.90 8.71
CA GLU A 11 -2.79 10.09 7.35
C GLU A 11 -2.80 8.77 6.54
N ILE A 12 -2.45 7.64 7.15
CA ILE A 12 -2.50 6.32 6.52
C ILE A 12 -3.95 5.96 6.17
N THR A 13 -4.89 6.18 7.08
CA THR A 13 -6.32 5.96 6.82
C THR A 13 -6.81 6.81 5.65
N HIS A 14 -6.45 8.09 5.59
CA HIS A 14 -6.82 8.95 4.48
C HIS A 14 -6.24 8.50 3.14
N GLU A 15 -4.99 8.05 3.10
CA GLU A 15 -4.42 7.51 1.84
C GLU A 15 -5.10 6.20 1.42
N ARG A 16 -5.46 5.32 2.37
CA ARG A 16 -6.24 4.11 2.06
C ARG A 16 -7.61 4.45 1.47
N LEU A 17 -8.33 5.41 2.07
CA LEU A 17 -9.60 5.90 1.53
C LEU A 17 -9.42 6.51 0.14
N ARG A 18 -8.38 7.32 -0.07
CA ARG A 18 -8.06 7.89 -1.38
C ARG A 18 -7.84 6.81 -2.44
N GLN A 19 -7.11 5.74 -2.12
CA GLN A 19 -6.88 4.60 -3.03
C GLN A 19 -8.21 3.94 -3.42
N ILE A 20 -9.11 3.73 -2.46
CA ILE A 20 -10.45 3.17 -2.71
C ILE A 20 -11.27 4.11 -3.59
N GLU A 21 -11.38 5.38 -3.22
CA GLU A 21 -12.31 6.34 -3.82
C GLU A 21 -11.84 6.88 -5.18
N GLN A 22 -10.53 7.07 -5.36
CA GLN A 22 -9.99 7.73 -6.54
C GLN A 22 -9.34 6.76 -7.53
N GLU A 23 -8.75 5.67 -7.04
CA GLU A 23 -8.09 4.67 -7.89
C GLU A 23 -8.96 3.41 -8.10
N GLY A 24 -10.07 3.28 -7.36
CA GLY A 24 -10.95 2.13 -7.45
C GLY A 24 -10.39 0.87 -6.79
N PHE A 25 -9.43 0.98 -5.87
CA PHE A 25 -8.82 -0.15 -5.16
C PHE A 25 -9.75 -0.67 -4.06
N SER A 26 -10.92 -1.14 -4.47
CA SER A 26 -11.94 -1.73 -3.60
C SER A 26 -11.48 -3.05 -2.99
N ALA A 27 -12.26 -3.57 -2.03
CA ALA A 27 -12.02 -4.89 -1.45
C ALA A 27 -12.04 -6.02 -2.50
N ASP A 28 -12.87 -5.88 -3.53
CA ASP A 28 -12.97 -6.83 -4.65
C ASP A 28 -11.75 -6.72 -5.57
N HIS A 29 -11.33 -5.50 -5.92
CA HIS A 29 -10.08 -5.27 -6.65
C HIS A 29 -8.89 -5.90 -5.92
N ASP A 30 -8.78 -5.66 -4.61
CA ASP A 30 -7.68 -6.19 -3.81
C ASP A 30 -7.69 -7.72 -3.74
N ALA A 31 -8.87 -8.35 -3.82
CA ALA A 31 -8.98 -9.81 -3.87
C ALA A 31 -8.41 -10.42 -5.16
N GLU A 32 -8.30 -9.65 -6.24
CA GLU A 32 -7.67 -10.08 -7.50
C GLU A 32 -6.12 -10.13 -7.41
N HIS A 33 -5.54 -9.58 -6.34
CA HIS A 33 -4.08 -9.52 -6.09
C HIS A 33 -3.67 -10.51 -4.98
N ASP A 34 -3.89 -11.80 -5.21
CA ASP A 34 -3.71 -12.86 -4.21
C ASP A 34 -2.30 -13.47 -4.14
N CYS A 35 -1.40 -13.07 -5.03
CA CYS A 35 -0.01 -13.52 -5.10
C CYS A 35 0.96 -12.61 -4.34
N GLY A 36 0.44 -11.71 -3.50
CA GLY A 36 1.22 -10.81 -2.64
C GLY A 36 1.61 -9.50 -3.32
N GLU A 37 0.98 -9.12 -4.43
CA GLU A 37 1.27 -7.90 -5.18
C GLU A 37 1.08 -6.64 -4.32
N LEU A 38 0.06 -6.58 -3.48
CA LEU A 38 -0.17 -5.42 -2.60
C LEU A 38 0.99 -5.22 -1.61
N ALA A 39 1.48 -6.31 -1.02
CA ALA A 39 2.67 -6.27 -0.16
C ALA A 39 3.93 -5.86 -0.93
N ALA A 40 4.11 -6.41 -2.14
CA ALA A 40 5.24 -6.10 -3.00
C ALA A 40 5.27 -4.63 -3.43
N ALA A 41 4.09 -4.07 -3.78
CA ALA A 41 3.90 -2.65 -4.07
C ALA A 41 4.17 -1.78 -2.83
N GLY A 42 3.71 -2.20 -1.64
CA GLY A 42 4.02 -1.55 -0.37
C GLY A 42 5.53 -1.49 -0.11
N ALA A 43 6.23 -2.60 -0.29
CA ALA A 43 7.69 -2.67 -0.16
C ALA A 43 8.40 -1.76 -1.17
N ALA A 44 7.94 -1.70 -2.42
CA ALA A 44 8.49 -0.83 -3.44
C ALA A 44 8.43 0.66 -3.03
N TYR A 45 7.28 1.12 -2.55
CA TYR A 45 7.14 2.50 -2.06
C TYR A 45 7.94 2.75 -0.77
N ALA A 46 8.06 1.77 0.12
CA ALA A 46 8.91 1.88 1.30
C ALA A 46 10.40 2.04 0.94
N LEU A 47 10.87 1.27 -0.05
CA LEU A 47 12.22 1.41 -0.61
C LEU A 47 12.42 2.79 -1.22
N ALA A 48 11.48 3.26 -2.04
CA ALA A 48 11.54 4.60 -2.63
C ALA A 48 11.62 5.71 -1.56
N GLY A 49 10.83 5.59 -0.48
CA GLY A 49 10.87 6.52 0.64
C GLY A 49 12.16 6.45 1.48
N SER A 50 12.91 5.35 1.42
CA SER A 50 14.14 5.17 2.21
C SER A 50 15.30 6.07 1.75
N PHE A 51 15.29 6.57 0.52
CA PHE A 51 16.39 7.40 -0.02
C PHE A 51 16.31 8.86 0.45
N SER A 52 17.45 9.44 0.84
CA SER A 52 17.55 10.75 1.54
C SER A 52 17.72 11.96 0.64
N SER A 53 18.00 11.74 -0.64
CA SER A 53 18.22 12.79 -1.63
C SER A 53 17.26 12.56 -2.80
N GLY A 54 16.88 13.63 -3.50
CA GLY A 54 15.85 13.70 -4.54
C GLY A 54 16.05 12.82 -5.79
N TRP A 55 16.71 11.67 -5.66
CA TRP A 55 16.44 10.48 -6.44
C TRP A 55 15.01 10.02 -6.14
N GLN A 56 14.03 10.74 -6.71
CA GLN A 56 12.79 10.10 -7.09
C GLN A 56 13.20 8.88 -7.90
N ALA A 57 12.92 7.69 -7.38
CA ALA A 57 13.17 6.45 -8.11
C ALA A 57 12.35 6.52 -9.39
N SER A 58 12.93 7.07 -10.46
CA SER A 58 12.25 7.27 -11.74
C SER A 58 11.82 5.94 -12.34
N HIS A 59 12.43 4.85 -11.86
CA HIS A 59 12.10 3.49 -12.17
C HIS A 59 11.68 2.75 -10.90
N PRO A 60 10.65 1.90 -10.96
CA PRO A 60 10.27 1.07 -9.84
C PRO A 60 11.39 0.08 -9.50
N PRO A 61 11.54 -0.29 -8.21
CA PRO A 61 12.41 -1.39 -7.83
C PRO A 61 11.89 -2.73 -8.39
N LEU A 62 12.76 -3.74 -8.45
CA LEU A 62 12.42 -5.08 -8.98
C LEU A 62 11.22 -5.75 -8.29
N VAL A 63 10.93 -5.35 -7.04
CA VAL A 63 9.79 -5.88 -6.27
C VAL A 63 8.45 -5.26 -6.69
N TRP A 64 8.45 -4.22 -7.52
CA TRP A 64 7.19 -3.64 -8.02
C TRP A 64 6.46 -4.64 -8.94
N PRO A 65 5.20 -4.98 -8.63
CA PRO A 65 4.51 -6.10 -9.28
C PRO A 65 3.80 -5.70 -10.60
N TRP A 66 3.64 -4.41 -10.86
CA TRP A 66 2.83 -3.92 -11.98
C TRP A 66 3.66 -3.25 -13.06
N LYS A 67 3.00 -2.83 -14.15
CA LYS A 67 3.70 -2.12 -15.22
C LYS A 67 4.27 -0.79 -14.72
N VAL A 68 5.34 -0.35 -15.38
CA VAL A 68 6.09 0.86 -15.00
C VAL A 68 5.24 2.13 -15.04
N GLU A 69 4.20 2.20 -15.88
CA GLU A 69 3.35 3.39 -15.99
C GLU A 69 2.48 3.62 -14.72
N TRP A 70 2.31 2.58 -13.90
CA TRP A 70 1.61 2.66 -12.62
C TRP A 70 2.52 3.09 -11.47
N TRP A 71 3.84 3.12 -11.70
CA TRP A 71 4.80 3.60 -10.72
C TRP A 71 4.77 5.13 -10.66
N LYS A 72 4.27 5.67 -9.55
CA LYS A 72 4.04 7.12 -9.37
C LYS A 72 4.62 7.63 -8.04
N PRO A 73 5.94 7.48 -7.80
CA PRO A 73 6.58 7.90 -6.55
C PRO A 73 6.42 9.41 -6.34
N LYS A 74 6.48 9.83 -5.08
CA LYS A 74 6.28 11.21 -4.67
C LYS A 74 7.52 11.71 -3.93
N ASP A 75 7.35 12.03 -2.66
CA ASP A 75 8.42 12.36 -1.74
C ASP A 75 8.47 11.30 -0.65
N ARG A 76 9.60 11.25 0.05
CA ARG A 76 9.87 10.24 1.08
C ARG A 76 8.72 10.02 2.05
N ARG A 77 8.10 11.08 2.58
CA ARG A 77 7.03 10.91 3.58
C ARG A 77 5.79 10.35 2.93
N ARG A 78 5.38 10.89 1.78
CA ARG A 78 4.17 10.44 1.07
C ARG A 78 4.29 9.01 0.58
N ASP A 79 5.47 8.60 0.10
CA ASP A 79 5.70 7.22 -0.33
C ASP A 79 5.64 6.24 0.86
N LEU A 80 6.13 6.61 2.04
CA LEU A 80 5.98 5.79 3.25
C LEU A 80 4.52 5.66 3.70
N ILE A 81 3.73 6.74 3.62
CA ILE A 81 2.29 6.68 3.92
C ILE A 81 1.56 5.79 2.92
N ARG A 82 1.87 5.92 1.62
CA ARG A 82 1.31 5.05 0.58
C ARG A 82 1.69 3.59 0.75
N ALA A 83 2.95 3.32 1.10
CA ALA A 83 3.43 1.98 1.42
C ALA A 83 2.59 1.37 2.56
N ALA A 84 2.41 2.12 3.65
CA ALA A 84 1.60 1.66 4.78
C ALA A 84 0.13 1.43 4.40
N ALA A 85 -0.47 2.29 3.57
CA ALA A 85 -1.84 2.10 3.09
C ALA A 85 -2.00 0.84 2.23
N LEU A 86 -1.02 0.51 1.38
CA LEU A 86 -1.00 -0.74 0.60
C LEU A 86 -0.83 -1.98 1.50
N LEU A 87 -0.05 -1.87 2.58
CA LEU A 87 0.07 -2.96 3.56
C LEU A 87 -1.23 -3.16 4.35
N VAL A 88 -1.95 -2.08 4.67
CA VAL A 88 -3.30 -2.17 5.23
C VAL A 88 -4.22 -2.93 4.27
N ALA A 89 -4.19 -2.59 2.97
CA ALA A 89 -4.98 -3.27 1.95
C ALA A 89 -4.71 -4.80 1.91
N GLU A 90 -3.44 -5.19 1.95
CA GLU A 90 -3.07 -6.61 1.96
C GLU A 90 -3.54 -7.31 3.24
N ILE A 91 -3.38 -6.69 4.40
CA ILE A 91 -3.85 -7.26 5.68
C ILE A 91 -5.37 -7.42 5.66
N GLU A 92 -6.12 -6.41 5.19
CA GLU A 92 -7.57 -6.50 5.04
C GLU A 92 -7.98 -7.66 4.10
N ARG A 93 -7.23 -7.89 3.01
CA ARG A 93 -7.45 -9.00 2.08
C ARG A 93 -7.20 -10.37 2.74
N LEU A 94 -6.11 -10.50 3.49
CA LEU A 94 -5.78 -11.71 4.25
C LEU A 94 -6.83 -12.01 5.32
N ASP A 95 -7.25 -10.99 6.07
CA ASP A 95 -8.27 -11.11 7.12
C ASP A 95 -9.62 -11.58 6.54
N ARG A 96 -10.03 -11.04 5.39
CA ARG A 96 -11.24 -11.52 4.67
C ARG A 96 -11.11 -12.99 4.26
N THR A 97 -9.97 -13.37 3.70
CA THR A 97 -9.71 -14.76 3.26
C THR A 97 -9.76 -15.74 4.43
N ALA A 98 -9.18 -15.37 5.58
CA ALA A 98 -9.22 -16.17 6.80
C ALA A 98 -10.66 -16.33 7.34
N ALA A 99 -11.48 -15.28 7.31
CA ALA A 99 -12.88 -15.32 7.74
C ALA A 99 -13.78 -16.17 6.81
N SER A 100 -13.52 -16.17 5.50
CA SER A 100 -14.24 -17.06 4.56
C SER A 100 -13.93 -18.54 4.79
N THR A 101 -12.69 -18.85 5.18
CA THR A 101 -12.26 -20.24 5.42
C THR A 101 -12.88 -20.82 6.71
N SER A 102 -13.11 -20.01 7.74
CA SER A 102 -13.70 -20.47 9.01
C SER A 102 -15.22 -20.69 8.97
N THR A 103 -15.92 -20.16 7.97
CA THR A 103 -17.38 -20.35 7.81
C THR A 103 -17.73 -21.61 7.00
N GLY A 104 -16.73 -22.24 6.36
CA GLY A 104 -16.89 -23.44 5.52
C GLY A 104 -16.47 -24.77 6.17
N ALA A 105 -16.21 -24.80 7.47
CA ALA A 105 -15.85 -25.99 8.25
C ALA A 105 -16.94 -26.33 9.27
#